data_AF-A0A3G7TUU5-F1
#
_entry.id   AF-A0A3G7TUU5-F1
#
_cell.length_a   1.000
_cell.length_b   1.000
_cell.length_c   1.000
_cell.angle_alpha   90.00
_cell.angle_beta   90.00
_cell.angle_gamma   90.00
#
_symmetry.space_group_name_H-M   'P 1'
#
loop_
_entity.id
_entity.type
_entity.pdbx_description
1 polymer ?
#
loop_
_entity_poly.entity_id
_entity_poly.type
_entity_poly.pdbx_seq_one_letter_code
_entity_poly.pdbx_strand_id
1 'polypeptide(L)' 'METLWKCRRCRWKGVRSELINKPHSKDHSRSDMVCPNCCCKSFTQEEQPK' A
#
# COMPACT_ATOMS: atom_id res chain seq x y z
N MET A 1 1.02 17.31 3.99
CA MET A 1 1.54 16.27 4.89
C MET A 1 1.37 14.95 4.18
N GLU A 2 2.44 14.25 3.83
CA GLU A 2 2.32 12.94 3.17
C GLU A 2 2.19 11.84 4.22
N THR A 3 1.10 11.08 4.17
CA THR A 3 0.88 9.93 5.05
C THR A 3 1.78 8.77 4.60
N LEU A 4 2.64 8.28 5.49
CA LEU A 4 3.42 7.07 5.23
C LEU A 4 2.56 5.83 5.46
N TRP A 5 2.72 4.87 4.56
CA TRP A 5 2.06 3.57 4.61
C TRP A 5 3.09 2.51 4.94
N LYS A 6 2.83 1.75 6.01
CA LYS A 6 3.68 0.64 6.44
C LYS A 6 2.97 -0.69 6.20
N CYS A 7 3.49 -1.57 5.34
CA CYS A 7 2.88 -2.90 5.15
C CYS A 7 3.09 -3.73 6.43
N ARG A 8 2.01 -4.31 6.94
CA ARG A 8 2.01 -5.15 8.15
C ARG A 8 2.69 -6.51 7.95
N ARG A 9 2.91 -6.95 6.70
CA ARG A 9 3.57 -8.23 6.40
C ARG A 9 5.09 -8.10 6.32
N CYS A 10 5.60 -7.24 5.44
CA CYS A 10 7.04 -7.11 5.18
C CYS A 10 7.69 -5.86 5.81
N ARG A 11 6.92 -5.03 6.54
CA ARG A 11 7.36 -3.77 7.16
C ARG A 11 7.90 -2.71 6.19
N TRP A 12 7.72 -2.89 4.89
CA TRP A 12 7.97 -1.84 3.89
C TRP A 12 7.24 -0.56 4.28
N LYS A 13 7.91 0.59 4.16
CA LYS A 13 7.38 1.92 4.42
C LYS A 13 7.56 2.78 3.18
N GLY A 14 6.53 3.50 2.79
CA GLY A 14 6.59 4.44 1.67
C GLY A 14 5.31 5.25 1.57
N VAL A 15 5.17 6.02 0.50
CA VAL A 15 3.98 6.84 0.24
C VAL A 15 2.96 6.10 -0.61
N ARG A 16 1.74 6.63 -0.69
CA ARG A 16 0.64 6.01 -1.45
C ARG A 16 0.97 5.85 -2.95
N SER A 17 1.75 6.77 -3.52
CA SER A 17 2.15 6.74 -4.93
C SER A 17 3.14 5.61 -5.27
N GLU A 18 3.83 5.04 -4.30
CA GLU A 18 4.73 3.90 -4.48
C GLU A 18 4.00 2.55 -4.42
N LEU A 19 2.70 2.53 -4.08
CA LEU A 19 1.90 1.32 -4.06
C LEU A 19 1.57 0.87 -5.48
N ILE A 20 1.56 -0.45 -5.69
CA ILE A 20 1.25 -1.05 -6.99
C ILE A 20 -0.27 -1.19 -7.12
N ASN A 21 -0.83 -0.75 -8.25
CA ASN A 21 -2.22 -1.08 -8.59
C ASN A 21 -2.30 -2.51 -9.13
N LYS A 22 -3.00 -3.39 -8.41
CA LYS A 22 -3.25 -4.76 -8.82
C LYS A 22 -4.73 -4.92 -9.19
N PRO A 23 -5.07 -5.28 -10.44
CA PRO A 23 -6.45 -5.51 -10.83
C PRO A 23 -7.06 -6.67 -10.03
N HIS A 24 -8.32 -6.52 -9.64
CA HIS A 24 -9.02 -7.52 -8.86
C HIS A 24 -9.43 -8.69 -9.75
N SER A 25 -9.12 -9.93 -9.34
CA SER A 25 -9.28 -11.13 -10.19
C SER A 25 -10.73 -11.43 -10.62
N LYS A 26 -11.71 -10.83 -9.95
CA LYS A 26 -13.14 -11.01 -10.24
C LYS A 26 -13.79 -9.77 -10.86
N ASP A 27 -13.11 -8.64 -10.86
CA ASP A 27 -13.69 -7.36 -11.27
C ASP A 27 -12.58 -6.47 -11.86
N HIS A 28 -12.53 -6.44 -13.19
CA HIS A 28 -11.54 -5.66 -13.93
C HIS A 28 -11.71 -4.15 -13.78
N SER A 29 -12.86 -3.68 -13.24
CA SER A 29 -13.08 -2.26 -12.95
C SER A 29 -12.49 -1.82 -11.60
N ARG A 30 -12.06 -2.79 -10.77
CA ARG A 30 -11.50 -2.53 -9.44
C ARG A 30 -10.02 -2.89 -9.39
N SER A 31 -9.22 -1.98 -8.84
CA SER A 31 -7.80 -2.21 -8.55
C SER A 31 -7.53 -2.02 -7.06
N ASP A 32 -6.85 -3.00 -6.45
CA ASP A 32 -6.35 -2.91 -5.08
C ASP A 32 -4.97 -2.24 -5.10
N MET A 33 -4.71 -1.32 -4.17
CA MET A 33 -3.36 -0.81 -3.92
C MET A 33 -2.61 -1.80 -3.03
N VAL A 34 -1.53 -2.39 -3.53
CA VAL A 34 -0.78 -3.44 -2.86
C VAL A 34 0.68 -3.05 -2.64
N CYS A 35 1.30 -3.68 -1.64
CA CYS A 35 2.68 -3.43 -1.27
C CYS A 35 3.61 -3.92 -2.38
N PRO A 36 4.60 -3.11 -2.80
CA PRO A 36 5.50 -3.50 -3.89
C PRO A 36 6.35 -4.74 -3.58
N ASN A 37 6.67 -4.98 -2.30
CA ASN A 37 7.55 -6.09 -1.91
C ASN A 37 6.84 -7.43 -1.70
N CYS A 38 5.59 -7.43 -1.21
CA CYS A 38 4.91 -8.67 -0.81
C CYS A 38 3.47 -8.78 -1.31
N CYS A 39 3.03 -7.82 -2.14
CA CYS A 39 1.69 -7.76 -2.73
C CYS A 39 0.55 -7.81 -1.70
N CYS A 40 0.84 -7.46 -0.44
CA CYS A 40 -0.14 -7.33 0.65
C CYS A 40 -1.02 -6.11 0.42
N LYS A 41 -2.28 -6.13 0.86
CA LYS A 41 -3.12 -4.91 1.01
C LYS A 41 -3.26 -4.43 2.45
N SER A 42 -2.44 -4.98 3.35
CA SER A 42 -2.53 -4.75 4.79
C SER A 42 -1.49 -3.71 5.21
N PHE A 43 -1.95 -2.49 5.47
CA PHE A 43 -1.08 -1.38 5.86
C PHE A 43 -1.52 -0.73 7.18
N THR A 44 -0.59 -0.02 7.81
CA THR A 44 -0.84 0.97 8.87
C THR A 44 -0.37 2.33 8.40
N GLN A 45 -1.14 3.37 8.70
CA GLN A 45 -0.75 4.75 8.44
C GLN A 45 0.15 5.24 9.58
N GLU A 46 1.32 5.77 9.24
CA GLU A 46 2.20 6.47 10.17
C GLU A 46 2.23 7.95 9.73
N GLU A 47 1.89 8.86 10.64
CA GLU A 47 2.16 10.28 10.46
C GLU A 47 3.65 10.51 10.70
N GLN A 48 4.35 11.21 9.80
CA GLN A 48 5.74 11.59 10.09
C GLN A 48 5.76 12.59 11.26
N PRO A 49 6.56 12.35 12.31
CA PRO A 49 6.75 13.33 13.36
C PRO A 49 7.46 14.56 12.79
N LYS A 50 6.92 15.74 13.13
CA LYS A 50 7.38 17.06 12.71
C LYS A 50 8.73 17.44 13.33
#